data_AF-A0A6N7L399-F1
#
_entry.id   AF-A0A6N7L399-F1
#
_cell.length_a   1.000
_cell.length_b   1.000
_cell.length_c   1.000
_cell.angle_alpha   90.00
_cell.angle_beta   90.00
_cell.angle_gamma   90.00
#
_symmetry.space_group_name_H-M   'P 1'
#
loop_
_entity.id
_entity.type
_entity.pdbx_description
1 polymer ?
#
loop_
_entity_poly.entity_id
_entity_poly.type
_entity_poly.pdbx_seq_one_letter_code
_entity_poly.pdbx_strand_id
1 'polypeptide(L)'
;MSQRLCGICGRAIKATSRLVFIGGPNATFYIEPPVHPRCAAYALMVCPTLAAAEDVELTIARTYSLRERRMTGVSAEYTLIYDLFPYGDPAARRRGPLDFYLAFPENADRIAAKEWLAGHAPTL
;
A
#
# COMPACT_ATOMS: atom_id res chain seq x y z
N MET A 1 -6.27 -6.53 -17.13
CA MET A 1 -5.86 -5.72 -15.97
C MET A 1 -6.85 -5.96 -14.85
N SER A 2 -6.39 -6.39 -13.67
CA SER A 2 -7.26 -6.54 -12.49
C SER A 2 -7.79 -5.17 -12.05
N GLN A 3 -9.05 -5.11 -11.62
CA GLN A 3 -9.67 -3.87 -11.16
C GLN A 3 -9.02 -3.40 -9.85
N ARG A 4 -8.73 -2.10 -9.74
CA ARG A 4 -8.20 -1.50 -8.51
C ARG A 4 -9.36 -1.20 -7.58
N LEU A 5 -9.39 -1.82 -6.40
CA LEU A 5 -10.40 -1.59 -5.39
C LEU A 5 -9.81 -0.80 -4.22
N CYS A 6 -10.61 0.10 -3.66
CA CYS A 6 -10.25 0.84 -2.46
C CYS A 6 -10.28 -0.08 -1.24
N GLY A 7 -9.19 -0.11 -0.48
CA GLY A 7 -9.05 -0.90 0.75
C GLY A 7 -10.08 -0.59 1.84
N ILE A 8 -10.70 0.60 1.81
CA ILE A 8 -11.66 1.04 2.83
C ILE A 8 -13.10 0.82 2.38
N CYS A 9 -13.49 1.28 1.19
CA CYS A 9 -14.89 1.27 0.76
C CYS A 9 -15.23 0.16 -0.25
N GLY A 10 -14.25 -0.62 -0.70
CA GLY A 10 -14.41 -1.70 -1.68
C GLY A 10 -14.75 -1.25 -3.10
N ARG A 11 -15.03 0.04 -3.33
CA ARG A 11 -15.38 0.56 -4.65
C ARG A 11 -14.14 0.70 -5.54
N ALA A 12 -14.37 0.64 -6.84
CA ALA A 12 -13.33 0.79 -7.84
C ALA A 12 -12.65 2.17 -7.79
N ILE A 13 -11.32 2.17 -7.93
CA ILE A 13 -10.51 3.35 -8.19
C ILE A 13 -10.27 3.44 -9.70
N LYS A 14 -10.89 4.42 -10.37
CA LYS A 14 -10.78 4.63 -11.82
C LYS A 14 -9.32 4.72 -12.25
N ALA A 15 -8.95 4.15 -13.40
CA ALA A 15 -7.58 4.12 -13.95
C ALA A 15 -6.90 5.51 -13.96
N THR A 16 -7.67 6.55 -14.27
CA THR A 16 -7.21 7.94 -14.38
C THR A 16 -7.14 8.69 -13.05
N SER A 17 -7.66 8.13 -11.96
CA SER A 17 -7.64 8.77 -10.64
C SER A 17 -6.29 8.56 -9.93
N ARG A 18 -5.91 9.54 -9.09
CA ARG A 18 -4.88 9.33 -8.08
C ARG A 18 -5.38 8.32 -7.04
N LEU A 19 -4.45 7.55 -6.53
CA LEU A 19 -4.63 6.63 -5.42
C LEU A 19 -3.67 7.01 -4.30
N VAL A 20 -4.03 6.62 -3.07
CA VAL A 20 -3.26 6.97 -1.88
C VAL A 20 -2.92 5.69 -1.15
N PHE A 21 -1.66 5.57 -0.74
CA PHE A 21 -1.21 4.61 0.24
C PHE A 21 -0.88 5.35 1.53
N ILE A 22 -1.26 4.77 2.67
CA ILE A 22 -0.98 5.30 4.00
C ILE A 22 0.10 4.41 4.60
N GLY A 23 1.19 5.00 5.07
CA GLY A 23 2.25 4.24 5.73
C GLY A 23 3.19 5.11 6.53
N GLY A 24 4.29 4.49 6.98
CA GLY A 24 5.37 5.21 7.64
C GLY A 24 6.27 5.94 6.66
N PRO A 25 7.21 6.76 7.18
CA PRO A 25 8.10 7.56 6.37
C PRO A 25 8.93 6.69 5.42
N ASN A 26 9.05 7.14 4.17
CA ASN A 26 9.89 6.53 3.16
C ASN A 26 9.51 5.10 2.71
N ALA A 27 8.33 4.61 3.07
CA ALA A 27 7.88 3.26 2.72
C ALA A 27 7.98 2.99 1.21
N THR A 28 8.71 1.93 0.85
CA THR A 28 8.97 1.54 -0.55
C THR A 28 7.89 0.61 -1.11
N PHE A 29 7.14 -0.06 -0.25
CA PHE A 29 6.03 -0.92 -0.60
C PHE A 29 4.95 -0.90 0.47
N TYR A 30 3.77 -1.39 0.11
CA TYR A 30 2.59 -1.44 0.97
C TYR A 30 1.95 -2.82 0.91
N ILE A 31 1.61 -3.37 2.08
CA ILE A 31 0.83 -4.60 2.19
C ILE A 31 -0.65 -4.29 1.95
N GLU A 32 -1.12 -3.19 2.52
CA GLU A 32 -2.50 -2.72 2.33
C GLU A 32 -2.73 -2.20 0.90
N PRO A 33 -3.92 -2.46 0.33
CA PRO A 33 -4.27 -1.94 -0.98
C PRO A 33 -4.42 -0.41 -0.96
N PRO A 34 -4.31 0.25 -2.13
CA PRO A 34 -4.54 1.68 -2.20
C PRO A 34 -5.97 2.06 -1.83
N VAL A 35 -6.16 3.33 -1.47
CA VAL A 35 -7.48 3.90 -1.18
C VAL A 35 -7.76 5.13 -2.03
N HIS A 36 -9.03 5.52 -2.14
CA HIS A 36 -9.38 6.84 -2.69
C HIS A 36 -8.83 7.94 -1.77
N PRO A 37 -8.47 9.13 -2.30
CA PRO A 37 -8.06 10.26 -1.47
C PRO A 37 -9.05 10.56 -0.33
N ARG A 38 -10.35 10.63 -0.62
CA ARG A 38 -11.37 10.86 0.42
C ARG A 38 -11.42 9.77 1.48
N CYS A 39 -11.17 8.52 1.11
CA CYS A 39 -11.12 7.41 2.06
C CYS A 39 -9.85 7.49 2.92
N ALA A 40 -8.71 7.92 2.36
CA ALA A 40 -7.51 8.19 3.14
C ALA A 40 -7.75 9.28 4.18
N ALA A 41 -8.34 10.41 3.77
CA ALA A 41 -8.68 11.51 4.69
C ALA A 41 -9.58 11.03 5.83
N TYR A 42 -10.63 10.26 5.50
CA TYR A 42 -11.49 9.65 6.52
C TYR A 42 -10.71 8.78 7.50
N ALA A 43 -9.89 7.83 7.01
CA ALA A 43 -9.13 6.93 7.87
C ALA A 43 -8.15 7.68 8.78
N LEU A 44 -7.46 8.71 8.28
CA LEU A 44 -6.55 9.53 9.08
C LEU A 44 -7.27 10.30 10.20
N MET A 45 -8.55 10.65 10.01
CA MET A 45 -9.33 11.36 11.02
C MET A 45 -9.97 10.43 12.05
N VAL A 46 -10.37 9.21 11.66
CA VAL A 46 -11.18 8.34 12.53
C VAL A 46 -10.42 7.18 13.14
N CYS A 47 -9.33 6.72 12.53
CA CYS A 47 -8.52 5.63 13.08
C CYS A 47 -7.67 6.17 14.24
N PRO A 48 -7.86 5.72 15.49
CA PRO A 48 -7.12 6.25 16.63
C PRO A 48 -5.61 6.11 16.49
N THR A 49 -5.14 5.01 15.92
CA THR A 49 -3.71 4.75 15.68
C THR A 49 -3.13 5.72 14.65
N LEU A 50 -3.83 5.98 13.55
CA LEU A 50 -3.35 6.90 12.52
C LEU A 50 -3.46 8.36 12.96
N ALA A 51 -4.53 8.72 13.67
CA ALA A 51 -4.74 10.08 14.16
C ALA A 51 -3.73 10.49 15.24
N ALA A 52 -3.28 9.53 16.06
CA ALA A 52 -2.27 9.77 17.10
C ALA A 52 -0.82 9.68 16.59
N ALA A 53 -0.59 9.18 15.39
CA ALA A 53 0.76 9.00 14.85
C ALA A 53 1.32 10.32 14.29
N GLU A 54 2.57 10.62 14.66
CA GLU A 54 3.27 11.84 14.26
C GLU A 54 3.91 11.75 12.87
N ASP A 55 4.27 10.53 12.45
CA ASP A 55 5.13 10.25 11.30
C ASP A 55 4.40 9.54 10.16
N VAL A 56 3.07 9.69 10.07
CA VAL A 56 2.30 9.13 8.95
C VAL A 56 2.60 9.91 7.66
N GLU A 57 2.97 9.18 6.61
CA GLU A 57 3.20 9.69 5.27
C GLU A 57 2.16 9.11 4.31
N LEU A 58 1.75 9.95 3.36
CA LEU A 58 0.94 9.54 2.23
C LEU A 58 1.81 9.43 0.99
N THR A 59 1.77 8.26 0.36
CA THR A 59 2.31 8.07 -0.99
C THR A 59 1.18 8.14 -2.00
N ILE A 60 1.22 9.15 -2.86
CA ILE A 60 0.20 9.45 -3.86
C ILE A 60 0.74 9.08 -5.24
N ALA A 61 0.06 8.15 -5.91
CA ALA A 61 0.48 7.68 -7.22
C ALA A 61 -0.71 7.56 -8.17
N ARG A 62 -0.43 7.26 -9.45
CA ARG A 62 -1.44 6.89 -10.45
C ARG A 62 -1.39 5.42 -10.79
N THR A 63 -0.22 4.81 -10.69
CA THR A 63 0.04 3.39 -10.98
C THR A 63 0.89 2.78 -9.89
N TYR A 64 0.87 1.47 -9.82
CA TYR A 64 1.71 0.67 -8.95
C TYR A 64 1.87 -0.71 -9.58
N SER A 65 2.99 -1.36 -9.31
CA SER A 65 3.18 -2.76 -9.62
C SER A 65 2.83 -3.61 -8.39
N LEU A 66 2.36 -4.83 -8.64
CA LEU A 66 2.13 -5.81 -7.58
C LEU A 66 3.24 -6.87 -7.63
N ARG A 67 3.67 -7.30 -6.45
CA ARG A 67 4.60 -8.42 -6.28
C ARG A 67 4.07 -9.40 -5.24
N GLU A 68 4.45 -10.66 -5.38
CA GLU A 68 4.24 -11.70 -4.39
C GLU A 68 5.49 -11.84 -3.54
N ARG A 69 5.38 -11.61 -2.23
CA ARG A 69 6.41 -12.02 -1.27
C ARG A 69 6.12 -13.45 -0.85
N ARG A 70 7.08 -14.35 -1.09
CA ARG A 70 6.93 -15.78 -0.74
C ARG A 70 8.06 -16.21 0.17
N MET A 71 7.74 -17.04 1.17
CA MET A 71 8.75 -17.69 2.00
C MET A 71 9.36 -18.83 1.19
N THR A 72 10.60 -18.67 0.74
CA THR A 72 11.26 -19.62 -0.19
C THR A 72 12.22 -20.58 0.50
N GLY A 73 12.48 -20.37 1.80
CA GLY A 73 13.31 -21.27 2.58
C GLY A 73 13.52 -20.80 4.00
N VAL A 74 14.46 -21.47 4.66
CA VAL A 74 14.93 -21.18 6.02
C VAL A 74 16.45 -21.28 5.99
N SER A 75 17.16 -20.31 6.57
CA SER A 75 18.62 -20.32 6.68
C SER A 75 19.11 -21.36 7.69
N ALA A 76 20.42 -21.58 7.75
CA ALA A 76 21.03 -22.48 8.74
C ALA A 76 20.79 -22.01 10.18
N GLU A 77 20.62 -20.71 10.39
CA GLU A 77 20.31 -20.05 11.65
C GLU A 77 18.80 -19.96 11.92
N TYR A 78 17.98 -20.76 11.22
CA TYR A 78 16.53 -20.80 11.36
C TYR A 78 15.82 -19.47 11.05
N THR A 79 16.43 -18.62 10.22
CA THR A 79 15.80 -17.37 9.74
C THR A 79 15.01 -17.62 8.46
N LEU A 80 13.77 -17.13 8.39
CA LEU A 80 12.92 -17.27 7.20
C LEU A 80 13.48 -16.45 6.03
N ILE A 81 13.60 -17.07 4.86
CA ILE A 81 14.06 -16.43 3.61
C ILE A 81 12.85 -16.08 2.76
N TYR A 82 12.83 -14.85 2.24
CA TYR A 82 11.76 -14.34 1.40
C TYR A 82 12.28 -13.84 0.07
N ASP A 83 11.60 -14.21 -1.01
CA ASP A 83 11.84 -13.67 -2.34
C ASP A 83 10.60 -12.92 -2.86
N LEU A 84 10.84 -11.97 -3.77
CA LEU A 84 9.80 -11.21 -4.45
C LEU A 84 9.63 -11.68 -5.89
N PHE A 85 8.41 -12.00 -6.26
CA PHE A 85 8.04 -12.40 -7.61
C PHE A 85 7.06 -11.39 -8.24
N PRO A 86 7.09 -11.16 -9.55
CA PRO A 86 6.04 -10.38 -10.21
C PRO A 86 4.65 -10.98 -9.95
N TYR A 87 3.65 -10.13 -9.76
CA TYR A 87 2.28 -10.60 -9.58
C TYR A 87 1.81 -11.42 -10.79
N GLY A 88 1.29 -12.62 -10.50
CA GLY A 88 0.82 -13.54 -11.54
C GLY A 88 1.90 -14.36 -12.22
N ASP A 89 3.16 -14.32 -11.76
CA ASP A 89 4.22 -15.22 -12.23
C ASP A 89 3.81 -16.70 -12.01
N PRO A 90 3.65 -17.50 -13.10
CA PRO A 90 3.25 -18.90 -12.99
C PRO A 90 4.27 -19.77 -12.23
N ALA A 91 5.55 -19.40 -12.26
CA ALA A 91 6.60 -20.14 -11.58
C ALA A 91 6.63 -19.86 -10.07
N ALA A 92 6.23 -18.65 -9.65
CA ALA A 92 6.26 -18.22 -8.25
C ALA A 92 5.47 -19.15 -7.32
N ARG A 93 4.33 -19.68 -7.79
CA ARG A 93 3.48 -20.61 -7.02
C ARG A 93 4.18 -21.89 -6.58
N ARG A 94 5.27 -22.27 -7.24
CA ARG A 94 6.07 -23.47 -6.92
C ARG A 94 7.27 -23.18 -6.01
N ARG A 95 7.51 -21.91 -5.64
CA ARG A 95 8.71 -21.49 -4.90
C ARG A 95 8.53 -21.46 -3.38
N GLY A 96 7.28 -21.51 -2.90
CA GLY A 96 6.95 -21.49 -1.47
C GLY A 96 5.59 -20.85 -1.19
N PRO A 97 5.11 -20.89 0.06
CA PRO A 97 3.84 -20.26 0.44
C PRO A 97 3.89 -18.74 0.24
N LEU A 98 2.73 -18.17 -0.06
CA LEU A 98 2.54 -16.73 -0.14
C LEU A 98 2.52 -16.13 1.28
N ASP A 99 3.33 -15.10 1.51
CA ASP A 99 3.31 -14.28 2.71
C ASP A 99 2.37 -13.08 2.49
N PHE A 100 2.74 -12.19 1.56
CA PHE A 100 1.93 -11.02 1.21
C PHE A 100 1.91 -10.72 -0.29
N TYR A 101 0.84 -10.08 -0.73
CA TYR A 101 0.88 -9.24 -1.93
C TYR A 101 1.37 -7.85 -1.54
N LEU A 102 2.37 -7.35 -2.26
CA LEU A 102 2.98 -6.05 -2.00
C LEU A 102 2.73 -5.10 -3.18
N ALA A 103 2.23 -3.92 -2.88
CA ALA A 103 2.08 -2.83 -3.84
C ALA A 103 3.31 -1.92 -3.83
N PHE A 104 3.86 -1.65 -5.02
CA PHE A 104 5.00 -0.76 -5.25
C PHE A 104 4.53 0.43 -6.10
N PRO A 105 4.24 1.58 -5.47
CA PRO A 105 3.80 2.78 -6.18
C PRO A 105 4.88 3.28 -7.15
N GLU A 106 4.47 3.74 -8.33
CA GLU A 106 5.37 4.22 -9.37
C GLU A 106 5.28 5.75 -9.52
N ASN A 107 6.43 6.42 -9.67
CA ASN A 107 6.53 7.88 -9.83
C ASN A 107 5.64 8.65 -8.83
N ALA A 108 5.74 8.27 -7.56
CA ALA A 108 4.82 8.72 -6.54
C ALA A 108 5.29 9.99 -5.84
N ASP A 109 4.33 10.85 -5.52
CA ASP A 109 4.54 11.99 -4.63
C ASP A 109 4.41 11.52 -3.18
N ARG A 110 5.20 12.12 -2.28
CA ARG A 110 5.15 11.83 -0.84
C ARG A 110 4.86 13.11 -0.07
N ILE A 111 3.98 13.02 0.91
CA ILE A 111 3.56 14.16 1.73
C ILE A 111 3.18 13.70 3.13
N ALA A 112 3.54 14.48 4.15
CA ALA A 112 3.13 14.21 5.52
C ALA A 112 1.61 14.25 5.65
N ALA A 113 1.01 13.32 6.38
CA ALA A 113 -0.44 13.21 6.49
C ALA A 113 -1.08 14.48 7.08
N LYS A 114 -0.44 15.09 8.10
CA LYS A 114 -0.90 16.33 8.73
C LYS A 114 -0.91 17.51 7.74
N GLU A 115 0.15 17.65 6.95
CA GLU A 115 0.25 18.69 5.90
C GLU A 115 -0.82 18.47 4.83
N TRP A 116 -0.96 17.23 4.36
CA TRP A 116 -1.93 16.90 3.34
C TRP A 116 -3.37 17.15 3.80
N LEU A 117 -3.72 16.76 5.03
CA LEU A 117 -5.04 17.03 5.62
C LEU A 117 -5.32 18.54 5.75
N ALA A 118 -4.35 19.34 6.18
CA ALA A 118 -4.54 20.78 6.33
C ALA A 118 -4.96 21.47 5.00
N GLY A 119 -4.49 20.94 3.85
CA GLY A 119 -4.86 21.47 2.53
C GLY A 119 -6.01 20.77 1.82
N HIS A 120 -6.43 19.57 2.26
CA HIS A 120 -7.35 18.70 1.50
C HIS A 120 -8.45 18.03 2.33
N ALA A 121 -8.56 18.33 3.63
CA ALA A 121 -9.62 17.79 4.46
C ALA A 121 -10.99 18.21 3.92
N PRO A 122 -11.90 17.26 3.62
CA PRO A 122 -13.30 17.62 3.45
C PRO A 122 -13.82 18.18 4.78
N THR A 123 -14.59 19.28 4.74
CA THR A 123 -15.34 19.74 5.91
C THR A 123 -16.22 18.60 6.40
N LEU A 124 -16.09 18.27 7.70
CA LEU A 124 -16.96 17.32 8.37
C LEU A 124 -18.37 17.90 8.53
#